data_AF-A0A924UZN0-F1
#
_entry.id   AF-A0A924UZN0-F1
#
_cell.length_a   1.000
_cell.length_b   1.000
_cell.length_c   1.000
_cell.angle_alpha   90.00
_cell.angle_beta   90.00
_cell.angle_gamma   90.00
#
_symmetry.space_group_name_H-M   'P 1'
#
loop_
_entity.id
_entity.type
_entity.pdbx_description
1 polymer ?
#
loop_
_entity_poly.entity_id
_entity_poly.type
_entity_poly.pdbx_seq_one_letter_code
_entity_poly.pdbx_strand_id
1 'polypeptide(L)'
;EYLYHVVRMMMNLKRNGCLESIKGIVVGSMTKMKDNDIPWGKNAMEIIEDVTKKYNIPIMYNFPAGHIQDNRALILGNNVTINVSDKSSTLVFE
;
A
#
# COMPACT_ATOMS: atom_id res chain seq x y z
N GLU A 1 1.85 6.04 12.91
CA GLU A 1 2.66 6.70 11.87
C GLU A 1 1.97 7.98 11.43
N TYR A 2 2.68 9.04 11.02
CA TYR A 2 2.03 10.25 10.51
C TYR A 2 1.72 10.14 9.02
N LEU A 3 0.61 10.74 8.56
CA LEU A 3 0.26 10.77 7.12
C LEU A 3 1.37 11.37 6.25
N TYR A 4 2.08 12.39 6.76
CA TYR A 4 3.20 13.01 6.05
C TYR A 4 4.36 12.03 5.79
N HIS A 5 4.61 11.07 6.69
CA HIS A 5 5.67 10.08 6.50
C HIS A 5 5.35 9.17 5.31
N VAL A 6 4.09 8.76 5.17
CA VAL A 6 3.62 7.94 4.05
C VAL A 6 3.80 8.70 2.73
N VAL A 7 3.42 9.98 2.68
CA VAL A 7 3.64 10.84 1.51
C VAL A 7 5.12 10.88 1.13
N ARG A 8 6.00 11.13 2.11
CA ARG A 8 7.44 11.22 1.88
C ARG A 8 8.02 9.91 1.33
N MET A 9 7.61 8.77 1.89
CA MET A 9 8.05 7.45 1.42
C MET A 9 7.55 7.17 -0.01
N MET A 10 6.27 7.40 -0.28
CA MET A 10 5.67 7.18 -1.60
C MET A 10 6.31 8.08 -2.66
N MET A 11 6.59 9.34 -2.35
CA MET A 11 7.28 10.26 -3.27
C MET A 11 8.73 9.86 -3.51
N ASN A 12 9.42 9.31 -2.50
CA ASN A 12 10.77 8.77 -2.68
C ASN A 12 10.75 7.57 -3.65
N LEU A 13 9.85 6.61 -3.45
CA LEU A 13 9.68 5.46 -4.34
C LEU A 13 9.36 5.88 -5.78
N LYS A 14 8.47 6.87 -5.94
CA LYS A 14 8.14 7.46 -7.24
C LYS A 14 9.36 8.07 -7.92
N ARG A 15 10.14 8.90 -7.20
CA ARG A 15 11.30 9.61 -7.76
C ARG A 15 12.46 8.68 -8.14
N ASN A 16 12.61 7.56 -7.43
CA ASN A 16 13.62 6.55 -7.76
C ASN A 16 13.18 5.60 -8.89
N GLY A 17 12.00 5.79 -9.49
CA GLY A 17 11.49 4.90 -10.54
C GLY A 17 11.08 3.52 -10.04
N CYS A 18 11.06 3.27 -8.73
CA CYS A 18 10.72 1.94 -8.17
C CYS A 18 9.30 1.50 -8.54
N LEU A 19 8.40 2.45 -8.77
CA LEU A 19 7.00 2.19 -9.14
C LEU A 19 6.81 1.89 -10.64
N GLU A 20 7.84 2.07 -11.48
CA GLU A 20 7.73 1.92 -12.94
C GLU A 20 7.80 0.46 -13.40
N SER A 21 8.47 -0.42 -12.63
CA SER A 21 8.71 -1.82 -13.00
C SER A 21 7.89 -2.84 -12.19
N ILE A 22 7.08 -2.38 -11.23
CA ILE A 22 6.25 -3.27 -10.39
C ILE A 22 4.98 -3.68 -11.12
N LYS A 23 4.52 -4.90 -10.81
CA LYS A 23 3.30 -5.49 -11.39
C LYS A 23 2.07 -5.37 -10.48
N GLY A 24 2.26 -4.87 -9.26
CA GLY A 24 1.19 -4.71 -8.27
C GLY A 24 1.70 -4.17 -6.95
N ILE A 25 0.80 -3.67 -6.13
CA ILE A 25 1.08 -3.15 -4.78
C ILE A 25 0.17 -3.85 -3.79
N VAL A 26 0.74 -4.33 -2.69
CA VAL A 26 -0.01 -4.81 -1.54
C VAL A 26 0.24 -3.86 -0.39
N VAL A 27 -0.83 -3.20 0.06
CA VAL A 27 -0.82 -2.28 1.19
C VAL A 27 -1.33 -3.02 2.41
N GLY A 28 -0.45 -3.17 3.39
CA GLY A 28 -0.79 -3.73 4.69
C GLY A 28 -1.78 -2.86 5.47
N SER A 29 -2.22 -3.38 6.62
CA SER A 29 -3.18 -2.68 7.47
C SER A 29 -2.51 -1.50 8.20
N MET A 30 -2.89 -0.29 7.82
CA MET A 30 -2.40 0.96 8.43
C MET A 30 -3.31 1.40 9.58
N THR A 31 -3.03 0.93 10.80
CA THR A 31 -3.77 1.36 12.00
C THR A 31 -3.03 2.45 12.78
N LYS A 32 -3.78 3.24 13.56
CA LYS A 32 -3.23 4.31 14.43
C LYS A 32 -2.41 5.36 13.65
N MET A 33 -2.90 5.71 12.46
CA MET A 33 -2.37 6.83 11.69
C MET A 33 -2.68 8.13 12.42
N LYS A 34 -1.66 8.99 12.58
CA LYS A 34 -1.77 10.32 13.17
C LYS A 34 -1.80 11.34 12.04
N ASP A 35 -2.63 12.36 12.19
CA ASP A 35 -2.57 13.56 11.37
C ASP A 35 -1.87 14.68 12.16
N ASN A 36 -1.49 15.75 11.47
CA ASN A 36 -0.96 16.96 12.09
C ASN A 36 -2.11 17.88 12.53
N ASP A 37 -1.77 18.90 13.33
CA ASP A 37 -2.74 19.93 13.79
C ASP A 37 -3.42 20.65 12.63
N ILE A 38 -2.71 20.80 11.51
CA ILE A 38 -3.30 21.17 10.22
C ILE A 38 -3.56 19.86 9.47
N PRO A 39 -4.83 19.47 9.28
CA PRO A 39 -5.16 18.21 8.65
C PRO A 39 -4.62 18.15 7.22
N TRP A 40 -4.07 17.00 6.83
CA TRP A 40 -3.62 16.79 5.46
C TRP A 40 -4.77 16.75 4.45
N GLY A 41 -6.00 16.49 4.93
CA GLY A 41 -7.21 16.46 4.12
C GLY A 41 -7.36 15.21 3.25
N LYS A 42 -6.40 14.28 3.31
CA LYS A 42 -6.46 12.96 2.67
C LYS A 42 -6.05 11.85 3.61
N ASN A 43 -6.66 10.69 3.48
CA ASN A 43 -6.26 9.50 4.21
C ASN A 43 -5.06 8.80 3.53
N ALA A 44 -4.46 7.82 4.22
CA ALA A 44 -3.28 7.13 3.71
C ALA A 44 -3.53 6.37 2.39
N MET A 45 -4.74 5.84 2.18
CA MET A 45 -5.10 5.11 0.96
C MET A 45 -5.22 6.08 -0.22
N GLU A 46 -5.87 7.22 -0.04
CA GLU A 46 -6.00 8.28 -1.04
C GLU A 46 -4.64 8.84 -1.46
N ILE A 47 -3.71 9.00 -0.50
CA ILE A 47 -2.34 9.43 -0.77
C ILE A 47 -1.61 8.40 -1.65
N ILE A 48 -1.75 7.11 -1.35
CA ILE A 48 -1.15 6.05 -2.16
C ILE A 48 -1.75 6.08 -3.55
N GLU A 49 -3.08 6.14 -3.66
CA GLU A 49 -3.81 6.16 -4.92
C GLU A 49 -3.39 7.34 -5.82
N ASP A 50 -3.28 8.55 -5.27
CA ASP A 50 -2.78 9.72 -6.01
C ASP A 50 -1.40 9.51 -6.62
N VAL A 51 -0.51 8.86 -5.87
CA VAL A 51 0.86 8.60 -6.32
C VAL A 51 0.87 7.49 -7.39
N THR A 52 0.02 6.48 -7.23
CA THR A 52 0.05 5.26 -8.02
C THR A 52 -0.88 5.28 -9.23
N LYS A 53 -1.82 6.24 -9.32
CA LYS A 53 -2.84 6.36 -10.39
C LYS A 53 -2.26 6.30 -11.81
N LYS A 54 -1.01 6.74 -11.99
CA LYS A 54 -0.32 6.73 -13.29
C LYS A 54 0.08 5.32 -13.76
N TYR A 55 0.28 4.36 -12.85
CA TYR A 55 0.97 3.11 -13.16
C TYR A 55 0.05 1.98 -13.62
N ASN A 56 -1.28 2.15 -13.59
CA ASN A 56 -2.29 1.17 -14.05
C ASN A 56 -2.01 -0.28 -13.60
N ILE A 57 -1.66 -0.44 -12.31
CA ILE A 57 -1.33 -1.70 -11.65
C ILE A 57 -2.40 -2.06 -10.60
N PRO A 58 -2.61 -3.35 -10.31
CA PRO A 58 -3.49 -3.77 -9.22
C PRO A 58 -2.93 -3.32 -7.86
N ILE A 59 -3.79 -2.71 -7.04
CA ILE A 59 -3.47 -2.30 -5.69
C ILE A 59 -4.46 -2.96 -4.73
N MET A 60 -3.93 -3.74 -3.81
CA MET A 60 -4.69 -4.37 -2.74
C MET A 60 -4.50 -3.56 -1.45
N TYR A 61 -5.60 -3.21 -0.79
CA TYR A 61 -5.58 -2.53 0.50
C TYR A 61 -5.98 -3.47 1.64
N ASN A 62 -5.66 -3.07 2.87
CA ASN A 62 -6.03 -3.77 4.11
C ASN A 62 -5.58 -5.24 4.16
N PHE A 63 -4.41 -5.54 3.58
CA PHE A 63 -3.82 -6.87 3.74
C PHE A 63 -3.52 -7.11 5.23
N PRO A 64 -3.75 -8.34 5.77
CA PRO A 64 -3.55 -8.65 7.19
C PRO A 64 -2.05 -8.79 7.53
N ALA A 65 -1.28 -7.75 7.25
CA ALA A 65 0.11 -7.61 7.65
C ALA A 65 0.34 -6.17 8.14
N GLY A 66 1.02 -6.03 9.28
CA GLY A 66 1.29 -4.74 9.90
C GLY A 66 1.20 -4.80 11.43
N HIS A 67 1.01 -3.63 12.05
CA HIS A 67 0.91 -3.49 13.51
C HIS A 67 -0.50 -3.80 14.03
N ILE A 68 -1.08 -4.94 13.58
CA ILE A 68 -2.42 -5.40 13.94
C ILE A 68 -2.35 -6.78 14.61
N GLN A 69 -3.45 -7.19 15.27
CA GLN A 69 -3.52 -8.49 15.92
C GLN A 69 -3.54 -9.65 14.92
N ASP A 70 -4.33 -9.54 13.84
CA ASP A 70 -4.29 -10.49 12.70
C ASP A 70 -3.12 -10.12 11.77
N ASN A 71 -1.90 -10.39 12.23
CA ASN A 71 -0.67 -10.17 11.47
C ASN A 71 -0.15 -11.50 10.91
N ARG A 72 -0.41 -11.73 9.63
CA ARG A 72 -0.05 -12.97 8.92
C ARG A 72 1.35 -12.85 8.33
N ALA A 73 2.07 -13.98 8.33
CA ALA A 73 3.41 -14.06 7.76
C ALA A 73 3.37 -13.82 6.24
N LEU A 74 4.37 -13.09 5.75
CA LEU A 74 4.61 -12.85 4.33
C LEU A 74 5.87 -13.62 3.91
N ILE A 75 5.73 -14.44 2.87
CA ILE A 75 6.88 -15.12 2.26
C ILE A 75 7.52 -14.16 1.27
N LEU A 76 8.72 -13.68 1.59
CA LEU A 76 9.47 -12.77 0.73
C LEU A 76 10.33 -13.56 -0.26
N GLY A 77 10.47 -13.03 -1.48
CA GLY A 77 11.27 -13.65 -2.55
C GLY A 77 10.56 -14.75 -3.32
N ASN A 78 9.30 -15.05 -2.98
CA ASN A 78 8.48 -16.00 -3.72
C ASN A 78 7.62 -15.30 -4.79
N ASN A 79 7.22 -16.06 -5.80
CA ASN A 79 6.22 -15.61 -6.76
C ASN A 79 4.84 -15.57 -6.10
N VAL A 80 4.08 -14.55 -6.47
CA VAL A 80 2.73 -14.35 -5.95
C VAL A 80 1.77 -13.96 -7.07
N THR A 81 0.54 -14.47 -6.98
CA THR A 81 -0.57 -14.04 -7.81
C THR A 81 -1.47 -13.10 -7.03
N ILE A 82 -1.63 -11.87 -7.54
CA ILE A 82 -2.54 -10.86 -7.00
C ILE A 82 -3.78 -10.81 -7.89
N ASN A 83 -4.96 -10.98 -7.29
CA ASN A 83 -6.24 -10.74 -7.95
C ASN A 83 -7.03 -9.73 -7.13
N VAL A 84 -7.42 -8.62 -7.75
CA VAL A 84 -8.22 -7.55 -7.13
C VAL A 84 -9.48 -7.41 -7.97
N SER A 85 -10.63 -7.61 -7.33
CA SER A 85 -11.95 -7.46 -7.95
C SER A 85 -12.87 -6.67 -7.02
N ASP A 86 -13.99 -6.17 -7.55
CA ASP A 86 -14.96 -5.37 -6.78
C ASP A 86 -15.52 -6.11 -5.55
N LYS A 87 -15.50 -7.45 -5.57
CA LYS A 87 -16.08 -8.29 -4.51
C LYS A 87 -15.03 -8.86 -3.55
N SER A 88 -13.83 -9.13 -4.04
CA SER A 88 -12.79 -9.80 -3.26
C SER A 88 -11.40 -9.53 -3.81
N SER A 89 -10.42 -9.55 -2.92
CA SER A 89 -9.01 -9.47 -3.25
C SER A 89 -8.28 -10.68 -2.67
N THR A 90 -7.45 -11.34 -3.47
CA THR A 90 -6.69 -12.53 -3.07
C THR A 90 -5.22 -12.38 -3.41
N LEU A 91 -4.35 -12.79 -2.47
CA LEU A 91 -2.92 -12.92 -2.67
C LEU A 91 -2.57 -14.40 -2.44
N VAL A 92 -2.06 -15.06 -3.47
CA VAL A 92 -1.65 -16.48 -3.43
C VAL A 92 -0.15 -16.56 -3.58
N PHE A 93 0.52 -17.22 -2.64
CA PHE A 93 1.94 -17.55 -2.73
C PHE A 93 2.09 -18.89 -3.44
N GLU A 94 3.05 -18.98 -4.37
CA GLU A 94 3.37 -20.22 -5.09
C GLU A 94 4.15 -21.24 -4.25
#